data_AF-A0A8T4MLE0-F1
#
_entry.id   AF-A0A8T4MLE0-F1
#
_cell.length_a   1.000
_cell.length_b   1.000
_cell.length_c   1.000
_cell.angle_alpha   90.00
_cell.angle_beta   90.00
_cell.angle_gamma   90.00
#
_symmetry.space_group_name_H-M   'P 1'
#
loop_
_entity.id
_entity.type
_entity.pdbx_description
1 polymer ?
#
loop_
_entity_poly.entity_id
_entity_poly.type
_entity_poly.pdbx_seq_one_letter_code
_entity_poly.pdbx_strand_id
1 'polypeptide(L)'
;MINNLLYIILLILGFPSGLYLTKVCREEVKKWKKRFLWISGLCFIIAILVFFTNFQYKIPVIIALLFIIVTLLTIVWKSSIGKK
;
A
#
# COMPACT_ATOMS: atom_id res chain seq x y z
N MET A 1 31.93 -3.16 -20.21
CA MET A 1 32.21 -3.84 -18.92
C MET A 1 31.86 -2.99 -17.69
N ILE A 2 32.23 -1.71 -17.64
CA ILE A 2 31.94 -0.80 -16.50
C ILE A 2 30.44 -0.66 -16.19
N ASN A 3 29.56 -0.63 -17.20
CA ASN A 3 28.10 -0.58 -16.98
C ASN A 3 27.56 -1.80 -16.21
N ASN A 4 28.04 -3.01 -16.50
CA ASN A 4 27.60 -4.21 -15.78
C ASN A 4 28.07 -4.22 -14.32
N LEU A 5 29.24 -3.63 -14.05
CA LEU A 5 29.80 -3.48 -12.71
C LEU A 5 28.97 -2.49 -11.87
N LEU A 6 28.48 -1.40 -12.47
CA LEU A 6 27.55 -0.46 -11.83
C LEU A 6 26.22 -1.13 -11.44
N TYR A 7 25.63 -1.97 -12.29
CA TYR A 7 24.40 -2.69 -11.96
C TYR A 7 24.56 -3.65 -10.77
N ILE A 8 25.71 -4.31 -10.67
CA ILE A 8 26.02 -5.22 -9.55
C ILE A 8 26.15 -4.42 -8.25
N ILE A 9 26.81 -3.26 -8.28
CA ILE A 9 26.94 -2.37 -7.11
C ILE A 9 25.57 -1.82 -6.70
N LEU A 10 24.72 -1.41 -7.65
CA LEU A 10 23.35 -0.98 -7.41
C LEU A 10 22.49 -2.08 -6.78
N LEU A 11 22.64 -3.34 -7.21
CA LEU A 11 21.97 -4.49 -6.62
C LEU A 11 22.40 -4.73 -5.17
N ILE A 12 23.71 -4.66 -4.90
CA ILE A 12 24.27 -4.85 -3.56
C ILE A 12 23.83 -3.72 -2.61
N LEU A 13 23.72 -2.48 -3.10
CA LEU A 13 23.21 -1.34 -2.31
C LEU A 13 21.69 -1.33 -2.17
N GLY A 14 20.96 -1.88 -3.14
CA GLY A 14 19.50 -2.03 -3.11
C GLY A 14 19.01 -2.98 -2.02
N PHE A 15 19.80 -4.01 -1.70
CA PHE A 15 19.45 -5.00 -0.67
C PHE A 15 19.37 -4.42 0.76
N PRO A 16 20.41 -3.76 1.31
CA PRO A 16 20.36 -3.18 2.65
C PRO A 16 19.35 -2.03 2.75
N SER A 17 19.22 -1.22 1.69
CA SER A 17 18.24 -0.14 1.66
C SER A 17 16.80 -0.68 1.69
N GLY A 18 16.52 -1.78 0.97
CA GLY A 18 15.22 -2.47 1.04
C GLY A 18 14.89 -3.06 2.42
N LEU A 19 15.89 -3.64 3.10
CA LEU A 19 15.74 -4.13 4.47
C LEU A 19 15.49 -2.99 5.48
N TYR A 20 16.21 -1.88 5.33
CA TYR A 20 16.02 -0.70 6.17
C TYR A 20 14.63 -0.09 5.95
N LEU A 21 14.20 0.09 4.69
CA LEU A 21 12.86 0.56 4.36
C LEU A 21 11.78 -0.33 4.97
N THR A 22 11.96 -1.65 4.92
CA THR A 22 10.99 -2.60 5.47
C THR A 22 10.82 -2.44 6.98
N LYS A 23 11.91 -2.21 7.73
CA LYS A 23 11.84 -1.96 9.17
C LYS A 23 11.10 -0.65 9.47
N VAL A 24 11.49 0.44 8.80
CA VAL A 24 10.87 1.77 9.00
C VAL A 24 9.39 1.74 8.62
N CYS A 25 9.04 1.13 7.48
CA CYS A 25 7.64 0.94 7.08
C CYS A 25 6.85 0.13 8.11
N ARG A 26 7.43 -0.92 8.71
CA ARG A 26 6.73 -1.73 9.71
C ARG A 26 6.38 -0.92 10.96
N GLU A 27 7.27 -0.04 11.40
CA GLU A 27 7.05 0.84 12.55
C GLU A 27 6.00 1.92 12.25
N GLU A 28 6.09 2.55 11.08
CA GLU A 28 5.10 3.55 10.64
C GLU A 28 3.72 2.93 10.43
N VAL A 29 3.63 1.75 9.82
CA VAL A 29 2.36 1.02 9.64
C VAL A 29 1.71 0.69 10.99
N LYS A 30 2.50 0.34 12.01
CA LYS A 30 1.98 0.08 13.36
C LYS A 30 1.39 1.34 14.00
N LYS A 31 2.03 2.49 13.80
CA LYS A 31 1.56 3.80 14.29
C LYS A 31 0.33 4.30 13.53
N TRP A 32 0.29 4.06 12.22
CA TRP A 32 -0.78 4.50 11.33
C TRP A 32 -1.93 3.50 11.16
N LYS A 33 -1.88 2.33 11.79
CA LYS A 33 -2.92 1.29 11.67
C LYS A 33 -4.35 1.83 11.81
N LYS A 34 -4.59 2.68 12.81
CA LYS A 34 -5.91 3.29 13.04
C LYS A 34 -6.29 4.23 11.89
N ARG A 35 -5.36 5.02 11.37
CA ARG A 35 -5.58 5.94 10.24
C ARG A 35 -5.88 5.19 8.95
N PHE A 36 -5.16 4.10 8.65
CA PHE A 36 -5.44 3.26 7.48
C PHE A 36 -6.84 2.66 7.50
N LEU A 37 -7.33 2.27 8.69
CA LEU A 37 -8.69 1.77 8.86
C LEU A 37 -9.74 2.86 8.59
N TRP A 38 -9.49 4.09 9.07
CA TRP A 38 -10.33 5.26 8.75
C TRP A 38 -10.31 5.61 7.25
N ILE A 39 -9.14 5.61 6.61
CA ILE A 39 -8.98 5.87 5.17
C ILE A 39 -9.72 4.81 4.35
N SER A 40 -9.64 3.54 4.75
CA SER A 40 -10.37 2.45 4.10
C SER A 40 -11.88 2.65 4.19
N GLY A 41 -12.40 3.09 5.34
CA GLY A 41 -13.82 3.43 5.49
C GLY A 41 -14.24 4.59 4.59
N LEU A 42 -13.42 5.65 4.52
CA LEU A 42 -13.64 6.78 3.62
C LEU A 42 -13.65 6.37 2.15
N CYS A 43 -12.70 5.55 1.71
CA CYS A 43 -12.67 5.01 0.34
C CYS A 43 -13.93 4.20 0.02
N PHE A 44 -14.47 3.45 0.98
CA PHE A 44 -15.70 2.68 0.78
C PHE A 44 -16.91 3.59 0.57
N ILE A 45 -17.03 4.67 1.36
CA ILE A 45 -18.09 5.68 1.19
C ILE A 45 -17.97 6.37 -0.17
N ILE A 46 -16.75 6.73 -0.59
CA ILE A 46 -16.50 7.35 -1.88
C ILE A 46 -16.86 6.40 -3.03
N ALA A 47 -16.52 5.11 -2.92
CA ALA A 47 -16.89 4.11 -3.93
C ALA A 47 -18.42 4.00 -4.10
N ILE A 48 -19.19 4.07 -3.00
CA ILE A 48 -20.65 4.09 -3.04
C ILE A 48 -21.16 5.38 -3.72
N LEU A 49 -20.60 6.54 -3.39
CA LEU A 49 -21.00 7.80 -4.04
C LEU A 49 -20.71 7.80 -5.55
N VAL A 50 -19.55 7.26 -5.96
CA VAL A 50 -19.19 7.12 -7.37
C VAL A 50 -20.15 6.18 -8.09
N PHE A 51 -20.70 5.16 -7.43
CA PHE A 51 -21.70 4.27 -8.02
C PHE A 51 -22.99 4.99 -8.43
N PHE A 52 -23.44 5.98 -7.64
CA PHE A 52 -24.65 6.76 -7.94
C PHE A 52 -24.44 7.89 -8.95
N THR A 53 -23.20 8.21 -9.31
CA THR A 53 -22.92 9.25 -10.32
C THR A 53 -22.87 8.64 -11.72
N ASN A 54 -23.38 9.38 -12.72
CA ASN A 54 -23.34 8.98 -14.14
C ASN A 54 -21.94 9.22 -14.77
N PHE A 55 -20.90 8.74 -14.11
CA PHE A 55 -19.53 8.81 -14.63
C PHE A 55 -19.30 7.73 -15.69
N GLN A 56 -18.75 8.10 -16.85
CA GLN A 56 -18.43 7.16 -17.92
C GLN A 56 -17.42 6.08 -17.50
N TYR A 57 -16.50 6.44 -16.60
CA TYR A 57 -15.45 5.55 -16.07
C TYR A 57 -15.78 4.97 -14.68
N LYS A 58 -17.07 4.86 -14.32
CA LYS A 58 -17.51 4.39 -12.99
C LYS A 58 -16.90 3.04 -12.58
N ILE A 59 -16.86 2.07 -13.48
CA ILE A 59 -16.39 0.70 -13.21
C ILE A 59 -14.89 0.68 -12.87
N PRO A 60 -13.98 1.21 -13.71
CA PRO A 60 -12.55 1.21 -13.38
C PRO A 60 -12.21 1.99 -12.10
N VAL A 61 -12.92 3.10 -11.82
CA VAL A 61 -12.71 3.88 -10.58
C VAL A 61 -13.13 3.07 -9.35
N ILE A 62 -14.27 2.38 -9.40
CA ILE A 62 -14.74 1.51 -8.31
C ILE A 62 -13.76 0.36 -8.08
N ILE A 63 -13.27 -0.28 -9.15
CA ILE A 63 -12.29 -1.38 -9.03
C ILE A 63 -10.99 -0.88 -8.40
N ALA A 64 -10.48 0.27 -8.81
CA ALA A 64 -9.27 0.86 -8.22
C ALA A 64 -9.45 1.18 -6.73
N LEU A 65 -10.60 1.76 -6.36
CA LEU A 65 -10.93 2.05 -4.97
C LEU A 65 -11.03 0.77 -4.12
N LEU A 66 -11.70 -0.28 -4.64
CA LEU A 66 -11.77 -1.57 -3.96
C LEU A 66 -10.39 -2.21 -3.81
N PHE A 67 -9.52 -2.09 -4.82
CA PHE A 67 -8.16 -2.60 -4.74
C PHE A 67 -7.34 -1.89 -3.65
N ILE A 68 -7.48 -0.57 -3.53
CA ILE A 68 -6.85 0.23 -2.46
C ILE A 68 -7.38 -0.24 -1.09
N ILE A 69 -8.69 -0.42 -0.95
CA ILE A 69 -9.34 -0.91 0.28
C ILE A 69 -8.77 -2.27 0.68
N VAL A 70 -8.74 -3.24 -0.23
CA VAL A 70 -8.24 -4.60 0.04
C VAL A 70 -6.75 -4.57 0.42
N THR A 71 -5.96 -3.75 -0.27
CA THR A 71 -4.53 -3.58 0.04
C THR A 71 -4.33 -3.00 1.44
N LEU A 72 -5.07 -1.93 1.79
CA LEU A 72 -5.02 -1.31 3.11
C LEU A 72 -5.47 -2.29 4.22
N LEU A 73 -6.56 -3.04 3.99
CA LEU A 73 -7.02 -4.05 4.94
C LEU A 73 -5.98 -5.16 5.14
N THR A 74 -5.35 -5.61 4.05
CA THR A 74 -4.32 -6.67 4.10
C THR A 74 -3.11 -6.23 4.91
N ILE A 75 -2.67 -4.97 4.73
CA ILE A 75 -1.58 -4.37 5.51
C ILE A 75 -1.95 -4.29 7.00
N VAL A 76 -3.17 -3.84 7.31
CA VAL A 76 -3.68 -3.75 8.69
C VAL A 76 -3.80 -5.13 9.34
N TRP A 77 -4.28 -6.13 8.61
CA TRP A 77 -4.45 -7.50 9.10
C TRP A 77 -3.10 -8.19 9.35
N LYS A 78 -2.16 -8.09 8.40
CA LYS A 78 -0.79 -8.62 8.56
C LYS A 78 -0.03 -7.94 9.69
N SER A 79 -0.20 -6.64 9.87
CA SER A 79 0.33 -5.90 11.02
C SER A 79 -0.29 -6.37 12.36
N SER A 80 -1.54 -6.83 12.35
CA SER A 80 -2.22 -7.39 13.53
C SER A 80 -1.67 -8.76 13.96
N ILE A 81 -1.24 -9.59 13.01
CA ILE A 81 -0.73 -10.96 13.26
C ILE A 81 0.68 -10.93 13.87
N GLY A 82 1.52 -9.96 13.50
CA GLY A 82 2.88 -9.82 14.03
C GLY A 82 2.99 -9.28 15.47
N LYS A 83 1.93 -9.39 16.27
CA LYS A 83 1.87 -9.01 17.70
C LYS A 83 1.94 -10.20 18.67
N LYS A 84 1.98 -11.45 18.18
CA LYS A 84 2.29 -12.63 19.00
C LYS A 84 3.78 -12.91 18.97
#